data_AF-A0A352R1X4-F1
#
_entry.id   AF-A0A352R1X4-F1
#
_cell.length_a   1.000
_cell.length_b   1.000
_cell.length_c   1.000
_cell.angle_alpha   90.00
_cell.angle_beta   90.00
_cell.angle_gamma   90.00
#
_symmetry.space_group_name_H-M   'P 1'
#
loop_
_entity.id
_entity.type
_entity.pdbx_description
1 polymer ?
#
loop_
_entity_poly.entity_id
_entity_poly.type
_entity_poly.pdbx_seq_one_letter_code
_entity_poly.pdbx_strand_id
1 'polypeptide(L)' 'MLVLAATSLAILSVMALALARALRADTVYDRILGINMFGTKTALLIAVLGFLGERPDFLDI' A
#
# COMPACT_ATOMS: atom_id res chain seq x y z
N MET A 1 13.87 -11.49 -7.05
CA MET A 1 12.97 -10.58 -7.79
C MET A 1 11.52 -11.04 -7.83
N LEU A 2 11.22 -12.31 -8.16
CA LEU A 2 9.85 -12.84 -8.26
C LEU A 2 9.00 -12.62 -6.99
N VAL A 3 9.59 -12.83 -5.80
CA VAL A 3 8.94 -12.57 -4.50
C VAL A 3 8.55 -11.11 -4.33
N LEU A 4 9.44 -10.16 -4.67
CA LEU A 4 9.17 -8.73 -4.55
C LEU A 4 8.05 -8.28 -5.51
N ALA A 5 8.03 -8.80 -6.72
CA ALA A 5 6.95 -8.55 -7.68
C ALA A 5 5.61 -9.07 -7.16
N ALA A 6 5.57 -10.30 -6.63
CA ALA A 6 4.36 -10.84 -6.00
C ALA A 6 3.91 -10.00 -4.79
N THR A 7 4.85 -9.55 -3.95
CA THR A 7 4.56 -8.64 -2.83
C THR A 7 3.97 -7.32 -3.31
N SER A 8 4.50 -6.72 -4.38
CA SER A 8 3.97 -5.46 -4.94
C SER A 8 2.51 -5.62 -5.41
N LEU A 9 2.19 -6.72 -6.08
CA LEU A 9 0.83 -7.03 -6.52
C LEU A 9 -0.12 -7.27 -5.34
N ALA A 10 0.35 -7.96 -4.30
CA ALA A 10 -0.43 -8.18 -3.08
C ALA A 10 -0.73 -6.84 -2.37
N ILE A 11 0.27 -5.95 -2.25
CA ILE A 11 0.09 -4.62 -1.66
C ILE A 11 -0.95 -3.81 -2.45
N LEU A 12 -0.83 -3.75 -3.78
CA LEU A 12 -1.79 -3.05 -4.65
C LEU A 12 -3.21 -3.62 -4.50
N SER A 13 -3.35 -4.94 -4.40
CA SER A 13 -4.64 -5.59 -4.21
C SER A 13 -5.29 -5.15 -2.88
N VAL A 14 -4.53 -5.11 -1.79
CA VAL A 14 -5.07 -4.65 -0.50
C VAL A 14 -5.35 -3.15 -0.50
N MET A 15 -4.55 -2.34 -1.20
CA MET A 15 -4.82 -0.91 -1.36
C MET A 15 -6.13 -0.65 -2.11
N ALA A 16 -6.41 -1.42 -3.16
CA ALA A 16 -7.69 -1.36 -3.87
C ALA A 16 -8.88 -1.72 -2.96
N LEU A 17 -8.74 -2.77 -2.14
CA LEU A 17 -9.76 -3.15 -1.15
C LEU A 17 -9.95 -2.07 -0.08
N ALA A 18 -8.87 -1.47 0.42
CA ALA A 18 -8.92 -0.40 1.41
C ALA A 18 -9.67 0.83 0.86
N LEU A 19 -9.39 1.22 -0.39
CA LEU A 19 -10.10 2.32 -1.05
C LEU A 19 -11.57 1.98 -1.27
N ALA A 20 -11.89 0.76 -1.75
CA ALA A 20 -13.27 0.32 -1.91
C ALA A 20 -14.04 0.34 -0.58
N ARG A 21 -13.40 -0.05 0.53
CA ARG A 21 -14.00 -0.03 1.87
C ARG A 21 -14.20 1.40 2.39
N ALA A 22 -13.26 2.30 2.13
CA ALA A 22 -13.36 3.71 2.49
C ALA A 22 -14.47 4.42 1.69
N LEU A 23 -14.65 4.12 0.40
CA LEU A 23 -15.73 4.69 -0.40
C LEU A 23 -17.12 4.22 0.07
N ARG A 24 -17.23 2.96 0.50
CA ARG A 24 -18.47 2.33 1.00
C ARG A 24 -18.73 2.53 2.50
N ALA A 25 -17.93 3.32 3.21
CA ALA A 25 -18.07 3.47 4.64
C ALA A 25 -19.21 4.42 5.03
N ASP A 26 -20.05 4.01 5.98
CA ASP A 26 -21.20 4.79 6.46
C ASP A 26 -20.78 5.91 7.42
N THR A 27 -19.74 5.67 8.23
CA THR A 27 -19.24 6.66 9.20
C THR A 27 -17.99 7.38 8.68
N VAL A 28 -17.81 8.63 9.12
CA VAL A 28 -16.58 9.40 8.83
C VAL A 28 -15.35 8.69 9.41
N TYR A 29 -15.48 8.08 10.59
CA TYR A 29 -14.39 7.37 11.24
C TYR A 29 -13.92 6.17 10.42
N ASP A 30 -14.85 5.36 9.88
CA ASP A 30 -14.50 4.22 9.02
C ASP A 30 -13.82 4.66 7.71
N ARG A 31 -14.19 5.83 7.18
CA ARG A 31 -13.51 6.44 6.02
C ARG A 31 -12.07 6.79 6.35
N ILE A 32 -11.86 7.48 7.47
CA ILE A 32 -10.52 7.87 7.95
C ILE A 32 -9.67 6.64 8.19
N LEU A 33 -10.21 5.61 8.84
CA LEU A 33 -9.50 4.37 9.14
C LEU A 33 -9.13 3.61 7.86
N GLY A 34 -10.03 3.57 6.87
CA GLY A 34 -9.75 3.01 5.55
C GLY A 34 -8.62 3.73 4.82
N ILE A 35 -8.61 5.07 4.84
CA ILE A 35 -7.54 5.89 4.24
C ILE A 35 -6.22 5.75 5.01
N ASN A 36 -6.25 5.69 6.34
CA ASN A 36 -5.07 5.47 7.16
C ASN A 36 -4.39 4.13 6.83
N MET A 37 -5.20 3.08 6.61
CA MET A 37 -4.72 1.77 6.20
C MET A 37 -4.10 1.73 4.78
N PHE A 38 -4.42 2.71 3.93
CA PHE A 38 -3.80 2.90 2.61
C PHE A 38 -2.41 3.55 2.72
N GLY A 39 -2.23 4.49 3.65
CA GLY A 39 -0.97 5.22 3.86
C GLY A 39 0.22 4.30 4.16
N THR A 40 0.07 3.38 5.11
CA THR A 40 1.14 2.42 5.47
C THR A 40 1.54 1.51 4.31
N LYS A 41 0.59 1.15 3.45
CA LYS A 41 0.85 0.33 2.25
C LYS A 41 1.57 1.09 1.16
N THR A 42 1.38 2.40 1.09
CA THR A 42 2.10 3.26 0.15
C THR A 42 3.59 3.26 0.48
N ALA A 43 3.95 3.43 1.76
CA ALA A 43 5.35 3.35 2.21
C ALA A 43 5.98 1.98 1.90
N LEU A 44 5.26 0.88 2.20
CA LEU A 44 5.71 -0.47 1.86
C LEU A 44 5.87 -0.68 0.34
N LEU A 45 4.97 -0.12 -0.47
CA LEU A 45 5.06 -0.20 -1.93
C LEU A 45 6.31 0.52 -2.43
N ILE A 46 6.59 1.71 -1.92
CA ILE A 46 7.79 2.51 -2.25
C ILE A 46 9.05 1.70 -1.92
N ALA A 47 9.13 1.14 -0.71
CA ALA A 47 10.26 0.30 -0.31
C ALA A 47 10.46 -0.89 -1.27
N VAL A 48 9.40 -1.66 -1.56
CA VAL A 48 9.46 -2.83 -2.45
C VAL A 48 9.89 -2.44 -3.87
N LEU A 49 9.39 -1.31 -4.39
CA LEU A 49 9.79 -0.79 -5.69
C LEU A 49 11.27 -0.37 -5.71
N GLY A 50 11.80 0.19 -4.63
CA GLY A 50 13.23 0.46 -4.49
C GLY A 50 14.11 -0.78 -4.57
N PHE A 51 13.73 -1.84 -3.85
CA PHE A 51 14.45 -3.12 -3.94
C PHE A 51 14.30 -3.79 -5.32
N LEU A 52 13.17 -3.60 -6.02
CA LEU A 52 13.01 -4.08 -7.40
C LEU A 52 13.85 -3.30 -8.41
N GLY A 53 14.00 -2.00 -8.22
CA GLY A 53 14.82 -1.12 -9.07
C GLY A 53 16.30 -1.09 -8.70
N GLU A 54 16.76 -2.01 -7.85
CA GLU A 54 18.14 -2.06 -7.31
C GLU A 54 18.61 -0.74 -6.65
N ARG A 55 17.65 0.05 -6.16
CA ARG A 55 17.86 1.32 -5.46
C ARG A 55 17.15 1.29 -4.11
N PRO A 56 17.76 0.64 -3.09
CA PRO A 56 17.14 0.45 -1.78
C PRO A 56 17.04 1.75 -0.95
N ASP A 57 17.64 2.84 -1.41
CA ASP A 57 17.63 4.14 -0.74
C ASP A 57 16.22 4.70 -0.47
N PHE A 58 15.17 4.18 -1.11
CA PHE A 58 13.79 4.62 -0.86
C PHE A 58 13.17 4.07 0.44
N LEU A 59 13.91 3.28 1.21
CA LEU A 59 13.43 2.72 2.47
C LEU A 59 13.25 3.77 3.58
N ASP A 60 13.90 4.92 3.47
CA ASP A 60 13.88 6.02 4.45
C ASP A 60 12.79 7.09 4.20
N ILE A 61 11.97 6.90 3.17
CA ILE A 61 10.80 7.73 2.85
C ILE A 61 9.65 7.44 3.82
#